data_AF-A0A524J1R3-F1
#
_entry.id   AF-A0A524J1R3-F1
#
_cell.length_a   1.000
_cell.length_b   1.000
_cell.length_c   1.000
_cell.angle_alpha   90.00
_cell.angle_beta   90.00
_cell.angle_gamma   90.00
#
_symmetry.space_group_name_H-M   'P 1'
#
loop_
_entity.id
_entity.type
_entity.pdbx_description
1 polymer ?
#
loop_
_entity_poly.entity_id
_entity_poly.type
_entity_poly.pdbx_seq_one_letter_code
_entity_poly.pdbx_strand_id
1 'polypeptide(L)'
;MTAHDVIAEGEGRFEAHEHRDVALGLARIADTIEHSGDLSSDQLWARLHATLGWLQRDLHPHLAWEDRWLYPELDGLAGTPWATKSARFEHRQIETLIAALEVDSARWLAHATPRRDTEVIAHLSAIRAVIAAHVEREERLLLPLLDETVSVPG
;
A
#
# COMPACT_ATOMS: atom_id res chain seq x y z
N MET A 1 -30.10 2.18 14.78
CA MET A 1 -29.25 2.44 13.60
C MET A 1 -29.26 3.93 13.34
N THR A 2 -28.26 4.62 13.88
CA THR A 2 -28.04 6.05 13.69
C THR A 2 -27.34 6.29 12.34
N ALA A 3 -27.32 7.53 11.85
CA ALA A 3 -26.54 7.88 10.65
C ALA A 3 -25.04 7.61 10.84
N HIS A 4 -24.55 7.65 12.10
CA HIS A 4 -23.19 7.32 12.47
C HIS A 4 -22.89 5.82 12.28
N ASP A 5 -23.85 4.94 12.63
CA ASP A 5 -23.72 3.49 12.47
C ASP A 5 -23.64 3.09 10.99
N VAL A 6 -24.39 3.77 10.11
CA VAL A 6 -24.41 3.48 8.66
C VAL A 6 -23.13 3.94 7.96
N ILE A 7 -22.53 5.04 8.44
CA ILE A 7 -21.25 5.54 7.93
C ILE A 7 -20.12 4.60 8.35
N ALA A 8 -20.06 4.22 9.62
CA ALA A 8 -19.05 3.26 10.13
C ALA A 8 -19.13 1.89 9.42
N GLU A 9 -20.33 1.37 9.17
CA GLU A 9 -20.52 0.10 8.45
C GLU A 9 -20.26 0.21 6.93
N GLY A 10 -20.28 1.43 6.38
CA GLY A 10 -19.91 1.74 5.00
C GLY A 10 -18.39 1.88 4.85
N GLU A 11 -17.74 2.50 5.82
CA GLU A 11 -16.29 2.72 5.89
C GLU A 11 -15.53 1.40 6.09
N GLY A 12 -15.97 0.53 7.01
CA GLY A 12 -15.34 -0.79 7.19
C GLY A 12 -15.48 -1.72 5.97
N ARG A 13 -16.57 -1.59 5.19
CA ARG A 13 -16.73 -2.32 3.91
C ARG A 13 -15.85 -1.76 2.80
N PHE A 14 -15.57 -0.46 2.82
CA PHE A 14 -14.65 0.20 1.91
C PHE A 14 -13.21 -0.23 2.24
N GLU A 15 -12.78 -0.16 3.50
CA GLU A 15 -11.46 -0.61 3.97
C GLU A 15 -11.15 -2.07 3.58
N ALA A 16 -12.08 -2.99 3.86
CA ALA A 16 -11.92 -4.39 3.49
C ALA A 16 -11.91 -4.62 1.96
N HIS A 17 -12.48 -3.72 1.17
CA HIS A 17 -12.38 -3.76 -0.29
C HIS A 17 -11.02 -3.24 -0.76
N GLU A 18 -10.59 -2.10 -0.25
CA GLU A 18 -9.31 -1.47 -0.58
C GLU A 18 -8.12 -2.38 -0.23
N HIS A 19 -8.08 -2.98 0.97
CA HIS A 19 -6.98 -3.87 1.36
C HIS A 19 -6.92 -5.15 0.51
N ARG A 20 -8.07 -5.63 0.00
CA ARG A 20 -8.08 -6.75 -0.96
C ARG A 20 -7.45 -6.35 -2.29
N ASP A 21 -7.73 -5.16 -2.79
CA ASP A 21 -7.13 -4.65 -4.01
C ASP A 21 -5.63 -4.38 -3.84
N VAL A 22 -5.21 -3.92 -2.66
CA VAL A 22 -3.80 -3.80 -2.29
C VAL A 22 -3.12 -5.18 -2.27
N ALA A 23 -3.75 -6.18 -1.67
CA ALA A 23 -3.22 -7.55 -1.63
C ALA A 23 -3.05 -8.14 -3.05
N LEU A 24 -3.98 -7.89 -3.96
CA LEU A 24 -3.85 -8.28 -5.37
C LEU A 24 -2.67 -7.58 -6.05
N GLY A 25 -2.43 -6.30 -5.76
CA GLY A 25 -1.24 -5.58 -6.20
C GLY A 25 0.06 -6.21 -5.69
N LEU A 26 0.13 -6.52 -4.40
CA LEU A 26 1.28 -7.18 -3.78
C LEU A 26 1.56 -8.56 -4.37
N ALA A 27 0.52 -9.33 -4.69
CA ALA A 27 0.65 -10.62 -5.36
C ALA A 27 1.27 -10.48 -6.76
N ARG A 28 0.88 -9.45 -7.54
CA ARG A 28 1.49 -9.17 -8.85
C ARG A 28 2.96 -8.78 -8.76
N ILE A 29 3.32 -8.01 -7.73
CA ILE A 29 4.73 -7.67 -7.47
C ILE A 29 5.52 -8.92 -7.08
N ALA A 30 4.96 -9.77 -6.21
CA ALA A 30 5.59 -11.03 -5.81
C ALA A 30 5.87 -11.93 -7.03
N ASP A 31 4.86 -12.12 -7.89
CA ASP A 31 4.99 -12.91 -9.12
C ASP A 31 6.07 -12.35 -10.06
N THR A 32 6.19 -11.03 -10.15
CA THR A 32 7.23 -10.37 -10.95
C THR A 32 8.64 -10.59 -10.38
N ILE A 33 8.78 -10.55 -9.06
CA ILE A 33 10.07 -10.80 -8.39
C ILE A 33 10.47 -12.28 -8.54
N GLU A 34 9.55 -13.21 -8.30
CA GLU A 34 9.81 -14.65 -8.36
C GLU A 34 10.28 -15.10 -9.75
N HIS A 35 9.63 -14.59 -10.80
CA HIS A 35 9.90 -15.00 -12.18
C HIS A 35 10.89 -14.08 -12.90
N SER A 36 11.53 -13.13 -12.21
CA SER A 36 12.34 -12.09 -12.88
C SER A 36 13.49 -12.65 -13.73
N GLY A 37 14.04 -13.82 -13.36
CA GLY A 37 15.11 -14.49 -14.10
C GLY A 37 14.67 -15.13 -15.41
N ASP A 38 13.37 -15.39 -15.57
CA ASP A 38 12.79 -16.04 -16.75
C ASP A 38 12.18 -15.05 -17.75
N LEU A 39 12.01 -13.79 -17.33
CA LEU A 39 11.42 -12.73 -18.14
C LEU A 39 12.45 -12.11 -19.08
N SER A 40 12.05 -11.84 -20.32
CA SER A 40 12.80 -10.92 -21.18
C SER A 40 12.76 -9.50 -20.60
N SER A 41 13.72 -8.66 -20.99
CA SER A 41 13.73 -7.25 -20.57
C SER A 41 12.43 -6.51 -20.93
N ASP A 42 11.82 -6.81 -22.08
CA ASP A 42 10.54 -6.21 -22.49
C ASP A 42 9.37 -6.67 -21.60
N GLN A 43 9.34 -7.95 -21.22
CA GLN A 43 8.32 -8.49 -20.33
C GLN A 43 8.44 -7.92 -18.92
N LEU A 44 9.66 -7.83 -18.40
CA LEU A 44 9.94 -7.23 -17.10
C LEU A 44 9.59 -5.74 -17.10
N TRP A 45 9.92 -5.01 -18.18
CA TRP A 45 9.52 -3.62 -18.34
C TRP A 45 7.99 -3.45 -18.36
N ALA A 46 7.26 -4.30 -19.10
CA ALA A 46 5.79 -4.22 -19.15
C ALA A 46 5.15 -4.45 -17.77
N ARG A 47 5.68 -5.40 -16.99
CA ARG A 47 5.23 -5.67 -15.61
C ARG A 47 5.57 -4.53 -14.66
N LEU A 48 6.76 -3.94 -14.79
CA LEU A 48 7.16 -2.76 -14.05
C LEU A 48 6.24 -1.57 -14.34
N HIS A 49 5.94 -1.33 -15.62
CA HIS A 49 5.03 -0.25 -16.02
C HIS A 49 3.61 -0.46 -15.49
N ALA A 50 3.10 -1.69 -15.52
CA ALA A 50 1.82 -2.03 -14.90
C ALA A 50 1.84 -1.80 -13.37
N THR A 51 2.95 -2.13 -12.72
CA THR A 51 3.14 -1.93 -11.28
C THR A 51 3.16 -0.45 -10.92
N LEU A 52 3.91 0.38 -11.65
CA LEU A 52 3.90 1.84 -11.48
C LEU A 52 2.50 2.43 -11.70
N GLY A 53 1.78 1.93 -12.71
CA GLY A 53 0.40 2.33 -12.95
C GLY A 53 -0.53 2.01 -11.77
N TRP A 54 -0.39 0.83 -11.15
CA TRP A 54 -1.15 0.44 -9.96
C TRP A 54 -0.76 1.28 -8.73
N LEU A 55 0.55 1.49 -8.50
CA LEU A 55 1.04 2.34 -7.40
C LEU A 55 0.43 3.75 -7.47
N GLN A 56 0.33 4.33 -8.66
CA GLN A 56 -0.20 5.68 -8.85
C GLN A 56 -1.72 5.78 -8.79
N ARG A 57 -2.46 4.80 -9.36
CA ARG A 57 -3.92 4.90 -9.51
C ARG A 57 -4.69 4.28 -8.37
N ASP A 58 -4.09 3.33 -7.66
CA ASP A 58 -4.78 2.54 -6.64
C ASP A 58 -4.14 2.80 -5.27
N LEU A 59 -2.83 2.50 -5.12
CA LEU A 59 -2.17 2.64 -3.82
C LEU A 59 -2.09 4.09 -3.33
N HIS A 60 -1.65 5.02 -4.16
CA HIS A 60 -1.46 6.41 -3.72
C HIS A 60 -2.78 7.09 -3.28
N PRO A 61 -3.92 6.93 -4.00
CA PRO A 61 -5.22 7.36 -3.49
C PRO A 61 -5.63 6.71 -2.17
N HIS A 62 -5.33 5.42 -1.98
CA HIS A 62 -5.60 4.70 -0.74
C HIS A 62 -4.83 5.32 0.44
N LEU A 63 -3.50 5.47 0.35
CA LEU A 63 -2.68 6.09 1.41
C LEU A 63 -3.16 7.52 1.73
N ALA A 64 -3.54 8.29 0.70
CA ALA A 64 -4.05 9.64 0.86
C ALA A 64 -5.42 9.69 1.55
N TRP A 65 -6.28 8.70 1.29
CA TRP A 65 -7.55 8.56 1.99
C TRP A 65 -7.31 8.25 3.47
N GLU A 66 -6.41 7.31 3.79
CA GLU A 66 -6.09 6.96 5.16
C GLU A 66 -5.54 8.15 5.95
N ASP A 67 -4.58 8.86 5.37
CA ASP A 67 -3.95 10.01 5.99
C ASP A 67 -4.94 11.14 6.30
N ARG A 68 -5.94 11.32 5.42
CA ARG A 68 -6.89 12.43 5.47
C ARG A 68 -8.15 12.12 6.28
N TRP A 69 -8.58 10.86 6.30
CA TRP A 69 -9.86 10.46 6.87
C TRP A 69 -9.73 9.40 7.95
N LEU A 70 -9.13 8.23 7.65
CA LEU A 70 -9.08 7.12 8.61
C LEU A 70 -8.23 7.44 9.84
N TYR A 71 -6.99 7.88 9.63
CA TYR A 71 -6.05 8.07 10.73
C TYR A 71 -6.46 9.14 11.74
N PRO A 72 -7.03 10.29 11.33
CA PRO A 72 -7.61 11.23 12.29
C PRO A 72 -8.70 10.63 13.19
N GLU A 73 -9.57 9.77 12.65
CA GLU A 73 -10.62 9.11 13.44
C GLU A 73 -10.02 8.12 14.44
N LEU A 74 -9.07 7.30 13.99
CA LEU A 74 -8.34 6.36 14.86
C LEU A 74 -7.57 7.07 15.98
N ASP A 75 -6.88 8.17 15.66
CA ASP A 75 -6.19 8.99 16.65
C ASP A 75 -7.18 9.61 17.66
N GLY A 76 -8.38 9.98 17.19
CA GLY A 76 -9.49 10.46 18.02
C GLY A 76 -9.99 9.39 19.00
N LEU A 77 -10.20 8.16 18.52
CA LEU A 77 -10.60 7.01 19.33
C LEU A 77 -9.52 6.61 20.35
N ALA A 78 -8.25 6.63 19.95
CA ALA A 78 -7.13 6.33 20.84
C ALA A 78 -6.82 7.48 21.82
N GLY A 79 -7.40 8.66 21.62
CA GLY A 79 -7.12 9.87 22.40
C GLY A 79 -5.68 10.37 22.25
N THR A 80 -4.98 9.96 21.18
CA THR A 80 -3.58 10.30 20.95
C THR A 80 -3.20 10.21 19.48
N PRO A 81 -2.44 11.18 18.93
CA PRO A 81 -1.94 11.12 17.56
C PRO A 81 -0.79 10.11 17.37
N TRP A 82 -0.42 9.39 18.43
CA TRP A 82 0.66 8.41 18.39
C TRP A 82 0.21 7.05 17.86
N ALA A 83 -1.09 6.78 17.81
CA ALA A 83 -1.62 5.51 17.31
C ALA A 83 -1.26 5.29 15.84
N THR A 84 -1.38 6.34 15.01
CA THR A 84 -1.14 6.24 13.55
C THR A 84 0.23 6.76 13.11
N LYS A 85 1.05 7.29 14.05
CA LYS A 85 2.32 7.96 13.71
C LYS A 85 3.30 7.06 12.94
N SER A 86 3.38 5.78 13.27
CA SER A 86 4.23 4.83 12.54
C SER A 86 3.71 4.57 11.12
N ALA A 87 2.39 4.45 10.94
CA ALA A 87 1.77 4.23 9.64
C ALA A 87 2.04 5.43 8.70
N ARG A 88 1.86 6.66 9.18
CA ARG A 88 2.23 7.89 8.45
C ARG A 88 3.72 8.00 8.12
N PHE A 89 4.58 7.43 8.96
CA PHE A 89 6.01 7.37 8.67
C PHE A 89 6.30 6.38 7.54
N GLU A 90 5.59 5.26 7.49
CA GLU A 90 5.71 4.27 6.42
C GLU A 90 5.16 4.77 5.10
N HIS A 91 4.08 5.55 5.08
CA HIS A 91 3.59 6.21 3.86
C HIS A 91 4.72 6.97 3.16
N ARG A 92 5.47 7.76 3.93
CA ARG A 92 6.63 8.50 3.41
C ARG A 92 7.76 7.58 2.91
N GLN A 93 7.95 6.41 3.52
CA GLN A 93 8.90 5.42 3.01
C GLN A 93 8.43 4.80 1.69
N ILE A 94 7.14 4.46 1.61
CA ILE A 94 6.50 3.93 0.40
C ILE A 94 6.65 4.94 -0.73
N GLU A 95 6.29 6.21 -0.51
CA GLU A 95 6.45 7.30 -1.49
C GLU A 95 7.91 7.45 -1.95
N THR A 96 8.87 7.40 -1.02
CA THR A 96 10.30 7.49 -1.35
C THR A 96 10.74 6.33 -2.25
N LEU A 97 10.29 5.11 -1.95
CA LEU A 97 10.61 3.93 -2.75
C LEU A 97 9.93 3.96 -4.13
N ILE A 98 8.69 4.44 -4.22
CA ILE A 98 7.98 4.64 -5.49
C ILE A 98 8.76 5.63 -6.36
N ALA A 99 9.17 6.77 -5.81
CA ALA A 99 9.95 7.76 -6.55
C ALA A 99 11.30 7.19 -7.04
N ALA A 100 11.97 6.36 -6.25
CA ALA A 100 13.18 5.67 -6.68
C ALA A 100 12.92 4.70 -7.85
N LEU A 101 11.83 3.92 -7.77
CA LEU A 101 11.43 3.00 -8.83
C LEU A 101 11.06 3.73 -10.14
N GLU A 102 10.40 4.89 -10.05
CA GLU A 102 10.09 5.73 -11.21
C GLU A 102 11.35 6.23 -11.91
N VAL A 103 12.35 6.68 -11.14
CA VAL A 103 13.65 7.10 -11.66
C VAL A 103 14.36 5.94 -12.38
N ASP A 104 14.36 4.75 -11.79
CA ASP A 104 14.98 3.58 -12.40
C ASP A 104 14.26 3.12 -13.66
N SER A 105 12.92 3.15 -13.65
CA SER A 105 12.11 2.87 -14.85
C SER A 105 12.41 3.83 -15.99
N ALA A 106 12.53 5.13 -15.70
CA ALA A 106 12.90 6.14 -16.69
C ALA A 106 14.31 5.91 -17.25
N ARG A 107 15.26 5.48 -16.40
CA ARG A 107 16.62 5.12 -16.83
C ARG A 107 16.63 3.87 -17.68
N TRP A 108 15.83 2.86 -17.35
CA TRP A 108 15.73 1.62 -18.13
C TRP A 108 15.37 1.91 -19.58
N LEU A 109 14.35 2.73 -19.82
CA LEU A 109 13.93 3.15 -21.17
C LEU A 109 15.07 3.76 -21.99
N ALA A 110 16.04 4.42 -21.33
CA ALA A 110 17.20 4.99 -22.01
C ALA A 110 18.25 3.93 -22.37
N HIS A 111 18.52 2.94 -21.50
CA HIS A 111 19.49 1.85 -21.75
C HIS A 111 19.16 0.57 -20.95
N ALA A 112 18.76 -0.54 -21.57
CA ALA A 112 18.60 -1.81 -20.84
C ALA A 112 19.97 -2.47 -20.60
N THR A 113 20.32 -2.81 -19.35
CA THR A 113 21.51 -3.62 -19.02
C THR A 113 21.21 -4.58 -17.84
N PRO A 114 21.85 -5.76 -17.75
CA PRO A 114 21.55 -6.75 -16.70
C PRO A 114 21.68 -6.24 -15.26
N ARG A 115 22.57 -5.26 -15.01
CA ARG A 115 22.72 -4.65 -13.67
C ARG A 115 21.48 -3.85 -13.25
N ARG A 116 20.75 -3.27 -14.21
CA ARG A 116 19.53 -2.50 -13.95
C ARG A 116 18.37 -3.40 -13.56
N ASP A 117 18.34 -4.63 -14.06
CA ASP A 117 17.34 -5.63 -13.69
C ASP A 117 17.43 -5.94 -12.18
N THR A 118 18.63 -6.12 -11.63
CA THR A 118 18.82 -6.35 -10.18
C THR A 118 18.36 -5.18 -9.31
N GLU A 119 18.65 -3.93 -9.71
CA GLU A 119 18.27 -2.73 -8.96
C GLU A 119 16.74 -2.57 -8.91
N VAL A 120 16.05 -2.81 -10.04
CA VAL A 120 14.58 -2.77 -10.09
C VAL A 120 13.96 -3.86 -9.23
N ILE A 121 14.47 -5.09 -9.28
CA ILE A 121 13.96 -6.18 -8.44
C ILE A 121 14.18 -5.89 -6.95
N ALA A 122 15.29 -5.25 -6.59
CA ALA A 122 15.54 -4.83 -5.21
C ALA A 122 14.52 -3.77 -4.75
N HIS A 123 14.22 -2.76 -5.58
CA HIS A 123 13.19 -1.76 -5.25
C HIS A 123 11.79 -2.35 -5.18
N LEU A 124 11.40 -3.23 -6.12
CA LEU A 124 10.12 -3.94 -6.06
C LEU A 124 10.00 -4.79 -4.78
N SER A 125 11.08 -5.45 -4.37
CA SER A 125 11.13 -6.24 -3.14
C SER A 125 10.96 -5.35 -1.90
N ALA A 126 11.63 -4.20 -1.86
CA ALA A 126 11.51 -3.24 -0.77
C ALA A 126 10.09 -2.66 -0.67
N ILE A 127 9.50 -2.22 -1.80
CA ILE A 127 8.13 -1.71 -1.87
C ILE A 127 7.14 -2.75 -1.34
N ARG A 128 7.23 -3.98 -1.85
CA ARG A 128 6.35 -5.08 -1.42
C ARG A 128 6.47 -5.33 0.08
N ALA A 129 7.69 -5.37 0.62
CA ALA A 129 7.90 -5.65 2.03
C ALA A 129 7.30 -4.56 2.93
N VAL A 130 7.50 -3.29 2.58
CA VAL A 130 6.98 -2.17 3.38
C VAL A 130 5.45 -2.12 3.32
N ILE A 131 4.84 -2.22 2.14
CA ILE A 131 3.38 -2.20 2.00
C ILE A 131 2.74 -3.43 2.70
N ALA A 132 3.32 -4.62 2.56
CA ALA A 132 2.79 -5.81 3.22
C ALA A 132 2.81 -5.67 4.76
N ALA A 133 3.93 -5.18 5.31
CA ALA A 133 4.04 -4.94 6.75
C ALA A 133 3.13 -3.80 7.24
N HIS A 134 2.88 -2.81 6.38
CA HIS A 134 1.97 -1.71 6.62
C HIS A 134 0.52 -2.21 6.78
N VAL A 135 0.01 -2.91 5.76
CA VAL A 135 -1.34 -3.51 5.75
C VAL A 135 -1.52 -4.48 6.92
N GLU A 136 -0.55 -5.35 7.20
CA GLU A 136 -0.63 -6.29 8.32
C GLU A 136 -0.81 -5.56 9.67
N ARG A 137 -0.15 -4.42 9.84
CA ARG A 137 -0.28 -3.63 11.08
C ARG A 137 -1.65 -2.99 11.18
N GLU A 138 -2.16 -2.45 10.09
CA GLU A 138 -3.48 -1.82 10.07
C GLU A 138 -4.55 -2.83 10.42
N GLU A 139 -4.58 -3.96 9.72
CA GLU A 139 -5.55 -5.04 9.93
C GLU A 139 -5.49 -5.61 11.36
N ARG A 140 -4.30 -5.69 11.96
CA ARG A 140 -4.14 -6.32 13.28
C ARG A 140 -4.25 -5.37 14.45
N LEU A 141 -3.88 -4.10 14.28
CA LEU A 141 -3.70 -3.16 15.38
C LEU A 141 -4.58 -1.92 15.28
N LEU A 142 -4.86 -1.43 14.07
CA LEU A 142 -5.56 -0.15 13.88
C LEU A 142 -7.04 -0.37 13.59
N LEU A 143 -7.39 -1.17 12.59
CA LEU A 143 -8.79 -1.43 12.21
C LEU A 143 -9.64 -2.03 13.34
N PRO A 144 -9.13 -2.91 14.22
CA PRO A 144 -9.93 -3.40 15.36
C PRO A 144 -10.43 -2.30 16.31
N LEU A 145 -9.77 -1.13 16.36
CA LEU A 145 -10.22 -0.01 17.18
C LEU A 145 -11.57 0.57 16.70
N LEU A 146 -11.91 0.39 15.42
CA LEU A 146 -13.20 0.79 14.88
C LEU A 146 -14.32 -0.16 15.36
N ASP A 147 -14.06 -1.47 15.35
CA ASP A 147 -15.03 -2.51 15.74
C ASP A 147 -15.36 -2.47 17.24
N GLU A 148 -14.40 -2.13 18.10
CA GLU A 148 -14.59 -2.02 19.55
C GLU A 148 -15.61 -0.94 19.94
N THR A 149 -15.85 0.06 19.08
CA THR A 149 -16.83 1.12 19.34
C THR A 149 -18.26 0.75 18.96
N VAL A 150 -18.45 -0.25 18.09
CA VAL A 150 -19.77 -0.70 17.62
C VAL A 150 -20.42 -1.69 18.61
N SER A 151 -19.62 -2.32 19.48
CA SER A 151 -20.08 -3.31 20.45
C SER A 151 -20.24 -2.74 21.87
N VAL A 152 -21.16 -1.80 22.06
CA VAL A 152 -21.75 -1.54 23.39
C VAL A 152 -23.28 -1.61 23.30
N PRO A 153 -23.91 -2.78 23.52
CA PRO A 153 -25.28 -2.82 23.98
C PRO A 153 -25.29 -2.43 25.46
N GLY A 154 -25.98 -1.34 25.78
CA GLY A 154 -26.38 -1.03 27.15
C GLY A 154 -27.39 -2.02 27.71
#